data_AF-A0A1A9AT29-F1
#
_entry.id   AF-A0A1A9AT29-F1
#
_cell.length_a   1.000
_cell.length_b   1.000
_cell.length_c   1.000
_cell.angle_alpha   90.00
_cell.angle_beta   90.00
_cell.angle_gamma   90.00
#
_symmetry.space_group_name_H-M   'P 1'
#
loop_
_entity.id
_entity.type
_entity.pdbx_description
1 polymer ?
#
loop_
_entity_poly.entity_id
_entity_poly.type
_entity_poly.pdbx_seq_one_letter_code
_entity_poly.pdbx_strand_id
1 'polypeptide(L)'
;MSPPEESTTNLQEKVLPSNYFIKCLFGDKNFENHVKEIEENKSSNNSEKITSIINSKFEEILQDIRSGFSKDEEVRCCVNINYYFDLLYSIIKSPGQLSNDNTNKLITEILQKWDKIPEVNDKDKCKRETDLDSICKRSILKHLHDLKWDKMFIIAFSEKYKNYLGKKWGKIIAYTSRYYDNLYIKIENDFMGIIEKYSDFLNSPDFI
;
A
#
# COMPACT_ATOMS: atom_id res chain seq x y z
N MET A 1 -34.37 6.68 27.97
CA MET A 1 -33.36 5.66 27.63
C MET A 1 -32.22 6.39 26.96
N SER A 2 -31.08 6.53 27.64
CA SER A 2 -29.85 7.00 26.99
C SER A 2 -29.45 5.98 25.93
N PRO A 3 -28.90 6.40 24.77
CA PRO A 3 -28.32 5.46 23.83
C PRO A 3 -27.23 4.65 24.53
N PRO A 4 -27.01 3.38 24.14
CA PRO A 4 -25.88 2.61 24.65
C PRO A 4 -24.61 3.40 24.33
N GLU A 5 -23.75 3.62 25.33
CA GLU A 5 -22.40 4.15 25.10
C GLU A 5 -21.74 3.27 24.04
N GLU A 6 -21.42 3.89 22.91
CA GLU A 6 -20.62 3.30 21.85
C GLU A 6 -19.34 2.77 22.50
N SER A 7 -19.11 1.47 22.45
CA SER A 7 -17.89 0.94 23.05
C SER A 7 -16.70 1.63 22.37
N THR A 8 -15.90 2.31 23.18
CA THR A 8 -14.71 3.07 22.78
C THR A 8 -13.57 2.13 22.36
N THR A 9 -13.89 0.95 21.84
CA THR A 9 -12.92 -0.03 21.36
C THR A 9 -12.39 0.49 20.02
N ASN A 10 -11.27 1.20 20.05
CA ASN A 10 -10.59 1.65 18.84
C ASN A 10 -10.12 0.46 18.01
N LEU A 11 -10.23 0.59 16.68
CA LEU A 11 -9.65 -0.37 15.75
C LEU A 11 -8.13 -0.34 15.95
N GLN A 12 -7.57 -1.44 16.45
CA GLN A 12 -6.12 -1.57 16.53
C GLN A 12 -5.60 -1.98 15.15
N GLU A 13 -5.29 -1.01 14.29
CA GLU A 13 -4.85 -1.25 12.90
C GLU A 13 -3.70 -2.27 12.81
N LYS A 14 -2.85 -2.35 13.85
CA LYS A 14 -1.74 -3.31 13.99
C LYS A 14 -2.12 -4.79 14.08
N VAL A 15 -3.37 -5.10 14.46
CA VAL A 15 -3.86 -6.49 14.55
C VAL A 15 -4.59 -6.92 13.29
N LEU A 16 -4.75 -6.02 12.31
CA LEU A 16 -5.33 -6.37 11.01
C LEU A 16 -4.44 -7.41 10.33
N PRO A 17 -4.99 -8.58 9.96
CA PRO A 17 -4.25 -9.58 9.20
C PRO A 17 -3.61 -9.03 7.92
N SER A 18 -4.25 -8.05 7.26
CA SER A 18 -3.69 -7.34 6.11
C SER A 18 -2.42 -6.54 6.40
N ASN A 19 -2.28 -6.03 7.62
CA ASN A 19 -1.13 -5.27 8.10
C ASN A 19 -0.07 -6.17 8.75
N TYR A 20 -0.36 -7.44 9.03
CA TYR A 20 0.57 -8.35 9.70
C TYR A 20 1.93 -8.41 9.01
N PHE A 21 1.94 -8.44 7.67
CA PHE A 21 3.18 -8.45 6.90
C PHE A 21 3.95 -7.13 6.98
N ILE A 22 3.25 -5.99 6.91
CA ILE A 22 3.86 -4.67 7.12
C ILE A 22 4.41 -4.57 8.54
N LYS A 23 3.74 -5.16 9.53
CA LYS A 23 4.23 -5.27 10.91
C LYS A 23 5.44 -6.19 11.04
N CYS A 24 5.51 -7.30 10.31
CA CYS A 24 6.72 -8.13 10.28
C CYS A 24 7.91 -7.34 9.73
N LEU A 25 7.70 -6.60 8.64
CA LEU A 25 8.76 -5.81 8.02
C LEU A 25 9.11 -4.53 8.78
N PHE A 26 8.15 -3.83 9.39
CA PHE A 26 8.34 -2.48 9.95
C PHE A 26 8.03 -2.38 11.45
N GLY A 27 7.48 -3.41 12.11
CA GLY A 27 6.97 -3.29 13.48
C GLY A 27 5.80 -2.32 13.62
N ASP A 28 5.28 -2.19 14.85
CA ASP A 28 4.01 -1.50 15.13
C ASP A 28 4.03 0.04 14.93
N LYS A 29 5.22 0.67 14.88
CA LYS A 29 5.35 2.14 14.78
C LYS A 29 6.26 2.62 13.66
N ASN A 30 7.00 1.74 13.00
CA ASN A 30 8.00 2.23 12.05
C ASN A 30 7.43 2.46 10.65
N PHE A 31 6.30 1.85 10.26
CA PHE A 31 5.77 2.09 8.91
C PHE A 31 5.26 3.52 8.70
N GLU A 32 4.39 4.01 9.58
CA GLU A 32 3.90 5.39 9.52
C GLU A 32 5.03 6.39 9.67
N ASN A 33 5.95 6.16 10.63
CA ASN A 33 7.12 7.00 10.82
C ASN A 33 8.05 7.00 9.60
N HIS A 34 8.26 5.84 8.97
CA HIS A 34 9.07 5.71 7.75
C HIS A 34 8.48 6.51 6.61
N VAL A 35 7.16 6.40 6.38
CA VAL A 35 6.45 7.20 5.37
C VAL A 35 6.57 8.70 5.70
N LYS A 36 6.36 9.08 6.96
CA LYS A 36 6.46 10.48 7.41
C LYS A 36 7.87 11.05 7.23
N GLU A 37 8.91 10.29 7.56
CA GLU A 37 10.30 10.71 7.40
C GLU A 37 10.64 10.95 5.92
N ILE A 38 10.13 10.12 5.01
CA ILE A 38 10.26 10.34 3.56
C ILE A 38 9.55 11.62 3.12
N GLU A 39 8.33 11.86 3.61
CA GLU A 39 7.57 13.07 3.28
C GLU A 39 8.24 14.35 3.78
N GLU A 40 8.79 14.33 5.01
CA GLU A 40 9.52 15.46 5.59
C GLU A 40 10.80 15.78 4.80
N ASN A 41 11.57 14.74 4.45
CA ASN A 41 12.78 14.91 3.64
C ASN A 41 12.45 15.34 2.20
N LYS A 42 11.36 14.85 1.62
CA LYS A 42 10.85 15.32 0.32
C LYS A 42 10.48 16.79 0.37
N SER A 43 9.81 17.21 1.45
CA SER A 43 9.42 18.60 1.68
C SER A 43 10.60 19.51 1.98
N SER A 44 11.77 18.95 2.30
CA SER A 44 13.03 19.69 2.52
C SER A 44 14.03 19.54 1.37
N ASN A 45 13.60 18.96 0.23
CA ASN A 45 14.43 18.63 -0.93
C ASN A 45 15.70 17.80 -0.59
N ASN A 46 15.62 16.95 0.45
CA ASN A 46 16.74 16.15 0.93
C ASN A 46 16.73 14.74 0.30
N SER A 47 17.03 14.68 -1.00
CA SER A 47 17.02 13.42 -1.75
C SER A 47 18.00 12.38 -1.23
N GLU A 48 19.18 12.79 -0.77
CA GLU A 48 20.20 11.88 -0.23
C GLU A 48 19.71 11.15 1.02
N LYS A 49 19.02 11.86 1.92
CA LYS A 49 18.43 11.26 3.12
C LYS A 49 17.31 10.29 2.75
N ILE A 50 16.46 10.62 1.76
CA ILE A 50 15.43 9.70 1.24
C ILE A 50 16.09 8.43 0.69
N THR A 51 17.12 8.56 -0.13
CA THR A 51 17.89 7.42 -0.66
C THR A 51 18.43 6.54 0.48
N SER A 52 19.01 7.14 1.52
CA SER A 52 19.52 6.42 2.69
C SER A 52 18.43 5.66 3.44
N ILE A 53 17.27 6.28 3.67
CA ILE A 53 16.11 5.66 4.33
C ILE A 53 15.60 4.46 3.52
N ILE A 54 15.39 4.65 2.20
CA ILE A 54 14.92 3.59 1.31
C ILE A 54 15.95 2.46 1.22
N ASN A 55 17.25 2.78 1.14
CA ASN A 55 18.33 1.80 1.11
C ASN A 55 18.33 0.90 2.35
N SER A 56 18.36 1.50 3.55
CA SER A 56 18.37 0.75 4.80
C SER A 56 17.17 -0.17 4.89
N LYS A 57 15.98 0.35 4.62
CA LYS A 57 14.74 -0.41 4.72
C LYS A 57 14.67 -1.56 3.73
N PHE A 58 15.20 -1.36 2.52
CA PHE A 58 15.22 -2.40 1.51
C PHE A 58 16.11 -3.58 1.88
N GLU A 59 17.26 -3.34 2.52
CA GLU A 59 18.12 -4.44 3.00
C GLU A 59 17.42 -5.27 4.08
N GLU A 60 16.70 -4.62 4.99
CA GLU A 60 15.87 -5.31 5.99
C GLU A 60 14.79 -6.17 5.30
N ILE A 61 14.06 -5.61 4.33
CA ILE A 61 13.05 -6.35 3.56
C ILE A 61 13.66 -7.56 2.86
N LEU A 62 14.83 -7.44 2.23
CA LEU A 62 15.49 -8.57 1.57
C LEU A 62 15.94 -9.64 2.57
N GLN A 63 16.45 -9.24 3.73
CA GLN A 63 16.87 -10.17 4.77
C GLN A 63 15.68 -10.96 5.32
N ASP A 64 14.56 -10.28 5.57
CA ASP A 64 13.33 -10.92 6.00
C ASP A 64 12.88 -11.92 4.94
N ILE A 65 12.77 -11.50 3.67
CA ILE A 65 12.42 -12.34 2.52
C ILE A 65 13.24 -13.63 2.48
N ARG A 66 14.55 -13.53 2.70
CA ARG A 66 15.45 -14.69 2.63
C ARG A 66 15.36 -15.63 3.84
N SER A 67 14.95 -15.13 5.02
CA SER A 67 15.10 -15.86 6.28
C SER A 67 13.82 -16.52 6.79
N GLY A 68 12.64 -15.98 6.45
CA GLY A 68 11.38 -16.41 7.05
C GLY A 68 10.30 -16.89 6.08
N PHE A 69 10.56 -16.96 4.77
CA PHE A 69 9.48 -17.05 3.79
C PHE A 69 9.14 -18.48 3.42
N SER A 70 7.87 -18.81 3.57
CA SER A 70 7.28 -20.04 3.06
C SER A 70 6.56 -19.77 1.74
N LYS A 71 6.49 -20.79 0.86
CA LYS A 71 5.75 -20.70 -0.41
C LYS A 71 4.26 -20.39 -0.20
N ASP A 72 3.70 -20.74 0.95
CA ASP A 72 2.28 -20.52 1.27
C ASP A 72 1.95 -19.04 1.53
N GLU A 73 2.95 -18.19 1.79
CA GLU A 73 2.79 -16.75 2.01
C GLU A 73 3.20 -15.89 0.81
N GLU A 74 3.57 -16.51 -0.31
CA GLU A 74 4.09 -15.84 -1.52
C GLU A 74 3.16 -14.71 -2.01
N VAL A 75 1.86 -15.00 -2.15
CA VAL A 75 0.86 -14.02 -2.61
C VAL A 75 0.74 -12.85 -1.62
N ARG A 76 0.73 -13.15 -0.32
CA ARG A 76 0.61 -12.13 0.73
C ARG A 76 1.84 -11.22 0.77
N CYS A 77 3.02 -11.79 0.68
CA CYS A 77 4.28 -11.07 0.57
C CYS A 77 4.25 -10.11 -0.63
N CYS A 78 3.96 -10.67 -1.79
CA CYS A 78 3.94 -10.00 -3.06
C CYS A 78 3.05 -8.75 -3.07
N VAL A 79 1.77 -8.88 -2.68
CA VAL A 79 0.84 -7.74 -2.70
C VAL A 79 1.23 -6.64 -1.70
N ASN A 80 1.88 -7.00 -0.59
CA ASN A 80 2.32 -6.01 0.41
C ASN A 80 3.60 -5.28 -0.01
N ILE A 81 4.57 -6.01 -0.57
CA ILE A 81 5.79 -5.42 -1.14
C ILE A 81 5.40 -4.44 -2.25
N ASN A 82 4.55 -4.89 -3.17
CA ASN A 82 4.08 -4.06 -4.25
C ASN A 82 3.37 -2.80 -3.75
N TYR A 83 2.49 -2.93 -2.75
CA TYR A 83 1.87 -1.78 -2.10
C TYR A 83 2.91 -0.80 -1.54
N TYR A 84 3.98 -1.28 -0.89
CA TYR A 84 5.03 -0.42 -0.39
C TYR A 84 5.75 0.34 -1.51
N PHE A 85 6.12 -0.34 -2.60
CA PHE A 85 6.76 0.30 -3.74
C PHE A 85 5.83 1.30 -4.45
N ASP A 86 4.55 0.96 -4.63
CA ASP A 86 3.54 1.84 -5.22
C ASP A 86 3.31 3.08 -4.35
N LEU A 87 3.32 2.91 -3.02
CA LEU A 87 3.22 4.01 -2.07
C LEU A 87 4.43 4.95 -2.17
N LEU A 88 5.66 4.40 -2.14
CA LEU A 88 6.88 5.18 -2.32
C LEU A 88 6.88 5.92 -3.65
N TYR A 89 6.54 5.22 -4.74
CA TYR A 89 6.45 5.80 -6.07
C TYR A 89 5.47 6.98 -6.09
N SER A 90 4.27 6.80 -5.53
CA SER A 90 3.22 7.81 -5.44
C SER A 90 3.65 9.03 -4.61
N ILE A 91 4.36 8.80 -3.49
CA ILE A 91 4.91 9.87 -2.65
C ILE A 91 5.95 10.66 -3.44
N ILE A 92 6.92 9.99 -4.06
CA ILE A 92 8.04 10.65 -4.76
C ILE A 92 7.58 11.38 -6.02
N LYS A 93 6.70 10.76 -6.84
CA LYS A 93 6.16 11.39 -8.07
C LYS A 93 5.11 12.46 -7.81
N SER A 94 4.49 12.50 -6.64
CA SER A 94 3.59 13.60 -6.31
C SER A 94 4.35 14.94 -6.35
N PRO A 95 3.74 16.05 -6.77
CA PRO A 95 4.32 17.39 -6.66
C PRO A 95 4.89 17.67 -5.27
N GLY A 96 5.94 18.48 -5.22
CA GLY A 96 6.66 18.81 -3.99
C GLY A 96 7.91 19.62 -4.29
N GLN A 97 8.81 19.70 -3.32
CA GLN A 97 10.04 20.50 -3.42
C GLN A 97 11.22 19.77 -4.09
N LEU A 98 11.09 18.46 -4.36
CA LEU A 98 12.12 17.72 -5.09
C LEU A 98 12.23 18.22 -6.53
N SER A 99 13.46 18.46 -6.98
CA SER A 99 13.72 18.73 -8.40
C SER A 99 13.33 17.54 -9.27
N ASN A 100 13.08 17.77 -10.56
CA ASN A 100 12.79 16.69 -11.51
C ASN A 100 13.94 15.67 -11.57
N ASP A 101 15.19 16.14 -11.53
CA ASP A 101 16.36 15.26 -11.56
C ASP A 101 16.44 14.37 -10.31
N ASN A 102 16.26 14.95 -9.12
CA ASN A 102 16.24 14.20 -7.86
C ASN A 102 15.06 13.21 -7.83
N THR A 103 13.90 13.63 -8.33
CA THR A 103 12.72 12.77 -8.45
C THR A 103 13.01 11.58 -9.36
N ASN A 104 13.59 11.80 -10.53
CA ASN A 104 13.92 10.72 -11.48
C ASN A 104 15.00 9.78 -10.95
N LYS A 105 16.01 10.32 -10.25
CA LYS A 105 17.03 9.50 -9.57
C LYS A 105 16.41 8.60 -8.52
N LEU A 106 15.60 9.15 -7.61
CA LEU A 106 14.93 8.38 -6.55
C LEU A 106 14.02 7.29 -7.13
N ILE A 107 13.25 7.62 -8.17
CA ILE A 107 12.41 6.63 -8.85
C ILE A 107 13.25 5.51 -9.46
N THR A 108 14.37 5.86 -10.11
CA THR A 108 15.27 4.84 -10.67
C THR A 108 15.82 3.92 -9.58
N GLU A 109 16.23 4.46 -8.43
CA GLU A 109 16.71 3.68 -7.29
C GLU A 109 15.62 2.76 -6.72
N ILE A 110 14.39 3.25 -6.59
CA ILE A 110 13.22 2.47 -6.14
C ILE A 110 12.98 1.29 -7.09
N LEU A 111 12.97 1.53 -8.41
CA LEU A 111 12.74 0.49 -9.42
C LEU A 111 13.85 -0.57 -9.40
N GLN A 112 15.12 -0.15 -9.38
CA GLN A 112 16.27 -1.06 -9.32
C GLN A 112 16.25 -1.96 -8.08
N LYS A 113 15.72 -1.47 -6.96
CA LYS A 113 15.53 -2.25 -5.75
C LYS A 113 14.38 -3.23 -5.88
N TRP A 114 13.26 -2.77 -6.38
CA TRP A 114 12.09 -3.62 -6.59
C TRP A 114 12.44 -4.85 -7.45
N ASP A 115 13.24 -4.66 -8.50
CA ASP A 115 13.70 -5.74 -9.39
C ASP A 115 14.54 -6.81 -8.68
N LYS A 116 15.25 -6.45 -7.60
CA LYS A 116 16.12 -7.36 -6.84
C LYS A 116 15.36 -8.29 -5.90
N ILE A 117 14.04 -8.16 -5.79
CA ILE A 117 13.24 -9.00 -4.91
C ILE A 117 13.14 -10.42 -5.52
N PRO A 118 13.81 -11.42 -4.89
CA PRO A 118 14.20 -12.66 -5.56
C PRO A 118 13.04 -13.65 -5.82
N GLU A 119 11.92 -13.53 -5.10
CA GLU A 119 10.88 -14.58 -5.08
C GLU A 119 9.50 -14.13 -5.59
N VAL A 120 9.35 -12.85 -5.93
CA VAL A 120 8.06 -12.24 -6.33
C VAL A 120 7.98 -12.19 -7.87
N ASN A 121 8.48 -13.25 -8.52
CA ASN A 121 8.75 -13.29 -9.96
C ASN A 121 7.64 -13.97 -10.79
N ASP A 122 6.63 -14.53 -10.12
CA ASP A 122 5.41 -14.92 -10.80
C ASP A 122 4.72 -13.66 -11.34
N LYS A 123 4.93 -13.37 -12.63
CA LYS A 123 4.40 -12.19 -13.32
C LYS A 123 2.88 -12.11 -13.20
N ASP A 124 2.20 -13.25 -13.09
CA ASP A 124 0.75 -13.34 -13.04
C ASP A 124 0.21 -13.05 -11.64
N LYS A 125 1.00 -13.32 -10.59
CA LYS A 125 0.63 -13.01 -9.20
C LYS A 125 1.11 -11.62 -8.73
N CYS A 126 2.17 -11.10 -9.35
CA CYS A 126 2.98 -10.03 -8.75
C CYS A 126 3.36 -8.87 -9.64
N LYS A 127 2.75 -8.78 -10.83
CA LYS A 127 3.13 -7.94 -11.98
C LYS A 127 3.94 -6.66 -11.68
N ARG A 128 5.09 -6.53 -12.37
CA ARG A 128 6.22 -5.61 -12.11
C ARG A 128 6.29 -4.38 -13.03
N GLU A 129 5.21 -4.02 -13.69
CA GLU A 129 5.16 -2.78 -14.50
C GLU A 129 4.84 -1.58 -13.61
N THR A 130 5.43 -0.40 -13.87
CA THR A 130 5.29 0.77 -12.96
C THR A 130 4.50 1.91 -13.56
N ASP A 131 3.82 1.65 -14.67
CA ASP A 131 2.83 2.56 -15.22
C ASP A 131 1.61 2.69 -14.29
N LEU A 132 0.84 3.75 -14.52
CA LEU A 132 -0.33 4.08 -13.72
C LEU A 132 -1.38 2.96 -13.71
N ASP A 133 -1.60 2.26 -14.82
CA ASP A 133 -2.59 1.18 -14.89
C ASP A 133 -2.15 0.00 -14.01
N SER A 134 -0.85 -0.29 -14.01
CA SER A 134 -0.27 -1.34 -13.18
C SER A 134 -0.36 -1.01 -11.69
N ILE A 135 -0.12 0.25 -11.30
CA ILE A 135 -0.35 0.72 -9.92
C ILE A 135 -1.83 0.54 -9.53
N CYS A 136 -2.76 0.92 -10.41
CA CYS A 136 -4.18 0.79 -10.16
C CYS A 136 -4.59 -0.69 -9.98
N LYS A 137 -4.15 -1.57 -10.89
CA LYS A 137 -4.43 -3.02 -10.82
C LYS A 137 -3.89 -3.66 -9.54
N ARG A 138 -2.65 -3.33 -9.15
CA ARG A 138 -2.07 -3.83 -7.91
C ARG A 138 -2.78 -3.32 -6.66
N SER A 139 -3.21 -2.06 -6.66
CA SER A 139 -4.00 -1.49 -5.58
C SER A 139 -5.34 -2.19 -5.43
N ILE A 140 -6.03 -2.48 -6.54
CA ILE A 140 -7.28 -3.26 -6.56
C ILE A 140 -7.05 -4.67 -5.99
N LEU A 141 -6.03 -5.37 -6.49
CA LEU A 141 -5.71 -6.73 -6.05
C LEU A 141 -5.38 -6.77 -4.54
N LYS A 142 -4.54 -5.84 -4.08
CA LYS A 142 -4.20 -5.70 -2.67
C LYS A 142 -5.44 -5.42 -1.82
N HIS A 143 -6.31 -4.50 -2.26
CA HIS A 143 -7.54 -4.18 -1.55
C HIS A 143 -8.45 -5.39 -1.39
N LEU A 144 -8.69 -6.16 -2.45
CA LEU A 144 -9.48 -7.41 -2.38
C LEU A 144 -8.90 -8.41 -1.37
N HIS A 145 -7.57 -8.58 -1.35
CA HIS A 145 -6.91 -9.43 -0.36
C HIS A 145 -7.10 -8.92 1.07
N ASP A 146 -7.03 -7.62 1.27
CA ASP A 146 -7.19 -7.00 2.58
C ASP A 146 -8.61 -7.14 3.11
N LEU A 147 -9.60 -6.91 2.26
CA LEU A 147 -11.02 -7.15 2.56
C LEU A 147 -11.26 -8.60 2.98
N LYS A 148 -10.68 -9.56 2.25
CA LYS A 148 -10.76 -11.00 2.59
C LYS A 148 -10.12 -11.32 3.94
N TRP A 149 -8.92 -10.79 4.19
CA TRP A 149 -8.16 -11.09 5.41
C TRP A 149 -8.73 -10.39 6.66
N ASP A 150 -9.28 -9.19 6.49
CA ASP A 150 -9.76 -8.36 7.59
C ASP A 150 -11.27 -8.48 7.82
N LYS A 151 -11.96 -9.40 7.12
CA LYS A 151 -13.43 -9.58 7.17
C LYS A 151 -14.04 -9.46 8.57
N MET A 152 -13.45 -10.12 9.56
CA MET A 152 -13.96 -10.07 10.95
C MET A 152 -13.81 -8.69 11.59
N PHE A 153 -12.73 -7.97 11.30
CA PHE A 153 -12.53 -6.60 11.77
C PHE A 153 -13.45 -5.62 11.07
N ILE A 154 -13.73 -5.83 9.79
CA ILE A 154 -14.65 -4.99 9.02
C ILE A 154 -16.06 -5.07 9.59
N ILE A 155 -16.53 -6.29 9.88
CA ILE A 155 -17.83 -6.51 10.53
C ILE A 155 -17.88 -5.82 11.91
N ALA A 156 -16.82 -5.93 12.70
CA ALA A 156 -16.78 -5.39 14.06
C ALA A 156 -16.54 -3.86 14.12
N PHE A 157 -15.88 -3.27 13.13
CA PHE A 157 -15.35 -1.90 13.18
C PHE A 157 -15.55 -1.12 11.87
N SER A 158 -16.67 -1.33 11.16
CA SER A 158 -16.90 -0.82 9.79
C SER A 158 -16.48 0.65 9.57
N GLU A 159 -16.97 1.59 10.39
CA GLU A 159 -16.63 3.02 10.23
C GLU A 159 -15.14 3.32 10.47
N LYS A 160 -14.57 2.72 11.52
CA LYS A 160 -13.14 2.87 11.85
C LYS A 160 -12.26 2.24 10.76
N TYR A 161 -12.69 1.14 10.16
CA TYR A 161 -12.00 0.48 9.06
C TYR A 161 -12.06 1.34 7.79
N LYS A 162 -13.20 1.95 7.49
CA LYS A 162 -13.34 2.93 6.39
C LYS A 162 -12.35 4.09 6.54
N ASN A 163 -12.20 4.63 7.75
CA ASN A 163 -11.22 5.66 8.04
C ASN A 163 -9.77 5.18 7.84
N TYR A 164 -9.47 3.93 8.24
CA TYR A 164 -8.16 3.31 7.98
C TYR A 164 -7.87 3.17 6.47
N LEU A 165 -8.84 2.74 5.67
CA LEU A 165 -8.70 2.66 4.20
C LEU A 165 -8.35 4.02 3.58
N GLY A 166 -9.01 5.10 4.03
CA GLY A 166 -8.70 6.45 3.59
C GLY A 166 -7.25 6.87 3.84
N LYS A 167 -6.71 6.55 5.02
CA LYS A 167 -5.29 6.80 5.33
C LYS A 167 -4.35 5.98 4.46
N LYS A 168 -4.65 4.70 4.29
CA LYS A 168 -3.85 3.73 3.55
C LYS A 168 -3.73 4.10 2.07
N TRP A 169 -4.87 4.34 1.43
CA TRP A 169 -4.94 4.54 -0.01
C TRP A 169 -4.79 6.00 -0.44
N GLY A 170 -5.01 6.96 0.47
CA GLY A 170 -5.11 8.38 0.14
C GLY A 170 -3.94 8.93 -0.69
N LYS A 171 -2.71 8.50 -0.43
CA LYS A 171 -1.52 8.92 -1.20
C LYS A 171 -1.50 8.37 -2.63
N ILE A 172 -1.85 7.10 -2.81
CA ILE A 172 -1.91 6.45 -4.13
C ILE A 172 -3.08 7.03 -4.92
N ILE A 173 -4.24 7.21 -4.29
CA ILE A 173 -5.42 7.86 -4.90
C ILE A 173 -5.07 9.27 -5.35
N ALA A 174 -4.47 10.09 -4.47
CA ALA A 174 -4.10 11.47 -4.80
C ALA A 174 -3.06 11.56 -5.94
N TYR A 175 -2.20 10.55 -6.08
CA TYR A 175 -1.27 10.48 -7.20
C TYR A 175 -1.97 10.09 -8.50
N THR A 176 -2.75 9.00 -8.48
CA THR A 176 -3.41 8.44 -9.66
C THR A 176 -4.54 9.33 -10.19
N SER A 177 -5.34 9.97 -9.31
CA SER A 177 -6.46 10.83 -9.71
C SER A 177 -6.04 12.05 -10.52
N ARG A 178 -4.79 12.51 -10.40
CA ARG A 178 -4.25 13.61 -11.24
C ARG A 178 -4.24 13.26 -12.73
N TYR A 179 -4.17 11.98 -13.04
CA TYR A 179 -4.16 11.46 -14.41
C TYR A 179 -5.50 10.81 -14.76
N TYR A 180 -6.19 10.26 -13.76
CA TYR A 180 -7.33 9.37 -13.90
C TYR A 180 -8.50 9.75 -12.97
N ASP A 181 -8.94 11.00 -13.02
CA ASP A 181 -9.98 11.52 -12.11
C ASP A 181 -11.35 10.80 -12.24
N ASN A 182 -11.60 10.18 -13.40
CA ASN A 182 -12.82 9.43 -13.73
C ASN A 182 -12.55 7.96 -14.07
N LEU A 183 -11.53 7.35 -13.48
CA LEU A 183 -11.27 5.92 -13.67
C LEU A 183 -12.32 5.09 -12.93
N TYR A 184 -13.04 4.27 -13.70
CA TYR A 184 -13.93 3.24 -13.20
C TYR A 184 -13.27 1.88 -13.34
N ILE A 185 -13.53 1.01 -12.38
CA ILE A 185 -13.11 -0.38 -12.41
C ILE A 185 -14.32 -1.26 -12.67
N LYS A 186 -14.08 -2.37 -13.37
CA LYS A 186 -15.03 -3.47 -13.49
C LYS A 186 -14.35 -4.74 -12.98
N ILE A 187 -14.93 -5.35 -11.95
CA ILE A 187 -14.51 -6.66 -11.45
C ILE A 187 -15.70 -7.58 -11.64
N GLU A 188 -15.51 -8.71 -12.31
CA GLU A 188 -16.58 -9.68 -12.54
C GLU A 188 -16.11 -11.09 -12.23
N ASN A 189 -17.03 -11.88 -11.68
CA ASN A 189 -16.95 -13.33 -11.58
C ASN A 189 -18.31 -13.92 -11.97
N ASP A 190 -18.44 -15.24 -11.93
CA ASP A 190 -19.65 -15.95 -12.34
C ASP A 190 -20.91 -15.59 -11.52
N PHE A 191 -20.77 -14.90 -10.39
CA PHE A 191 -21.84 -14.59 -9.44
C PHE A 191 -22.06 -13.08 -9.21
N MET A 192 -21.05 -12.25 -9.43
CA MET A 192 -21.07 -10.84 -9.06
C MET A 192 -20.28 -9.97 -10.04
N GLY A 193 -20.83 -8.80 -10.33
CA GLY A 193 -20.14 -7.71 -11.04
C GLY A 193 -20.10 -6.46 -10.16
N ILE A 194 -18.91 -5.88 -10.01
CA ILE A 194 -18.68 -4.58 -9.38
C ILE A 194 -18.32 -3.61 -10.50
N ILE A 195 -19.05 -2.50 -10.59
CA ILE A 195 -18.66 -1.33 -11.39
C ILE A 195 -18.63 -0.16 -10.43
N GLU A 196 -17.43 0.36 -10.15
CA GLU A 196 -17.24 1.41 -9.15
C GLU A 196 -16.12 2.36 -9.55
N LYS A 197 -16.18 3.61 -9.10
CA LYS A 197 -15.07 4.55 -9.24
C LYS A 197 -13.86 4.00 -8.47
N TYR A 198 -12.67 4.06 -9.07
CA TYR A 198 -11.44 3.51 -8.47
C TYR A 198 -11.18 4.02 -7.05
N SER A 199 -11.34 5.32 -6.81
CA SER A 199 -11.18 5.91 -5.48
C SER A 199 -12.19 5.39 -4.47
N ASP A 200 -13.42 5.18 -4.91
CA ASP A 200 -14.54 4.83 -4.04
C ASP A 200 -14.44 3.35 -3.67
N PHE A 201 -14.01 2.51 -4.63
CA PHE A 201 -13.65 1.13 -4.40
C PHE A 201 -12.60 0.96 -3.30
N LEU A 202 -11.46 1.67 -3.42
CA LEU A 202 -10.37 1.57 -2.44
C LEU A 202 -10.76 2.12 -1.05
N ASN A 203 -11.68 3.07 -0.99
CA ASN A 203 -12.18 3.63 0.27
C ASN A 203 -13.37 2.87 0.86
N SER A 204 -13.85 1.81 0.20
CA SER A 204 -15.01 1.06 0.66
C SER A 204 -14.62 -0.32 1.21
N PRO A 205 -15.17 -0.69 2.39
CA PRO A 205 -15.07 -2.03 2.93
C PRO A 205 -16.17 -2.99 2.43
N ASP A 206 -17.08 -2.54 1.56
CA ASP A 206 -18.39 -3.19 1.35
C ASP A 206 -18.35 -4.36 0.34
N PHE A 207 -17.18 -4.66 -0.23
CA PHE A 207 -17.00 -5.66 -1.29
C PHE A 207 -16.55 -7.05 -0.77
N ILE A 208 -17.10 -7.51 0.37
CA ILE A 208 -16.71 -8.75 1.10
C ILE A 208 -17.73 -9.89 0.94
#